data_AF-A0A929ZP29-F1
#
_entry.id   AF-A0A929ZP29-F1
#
_cell.length_a   1.000
_cell.length_b   1.000
_cell.length_c   1.000
_cell.angle_alpha   90.00
_cell.angle_beta   90.00
_cell.angle_gamma   90.00
#
_symmetry.space_group_name_H-M   'P 1'
#
loop_
_entity.id
_entity.type
_entity.pdbx_description
1 polymer ?
#
loop_
_entity_poly.entity_id
_entity_poly.type
_entity_poly.pdbx_seq_one_letter_code
_entity_poly.pdbx_strand_id
1 'polypeptide(L)'
;EHTELWEGFIHLHDMKGDVENAELEYIIRDHDYQKLTAKKELMLKAAEFINTKYGEGAVSIEIKDSYRNMKEVLDKDPTAVVIAKKSMEELGINILQEPIRGGTDGAQLSFMGLPCPNIGCGGGNFHGRFEYCVIDELELSVQVILKIIRNVAEV
;
A
#
# COMPACT_ATOMS: atom_id res chain seq x y z
N GLU A 1 12.17 10.31 6.68
CA GLU A 1 12.53 9.08 5.94
C GLU A 1 13.08 9.46 4.56
N HIS A 2 14.05 8.72 4.03
CA HIS A 2 14.75 9.01 2.76
C HIS A 2 14.37 8.07 1.60
N THR A 3 13.19 7.44 1.67
CA THR A 3 12.78 6.46 0.64
C THR A 3 11.88 7.14 -0.39
N GLU A 4 12.13 6.89 -1.67
CA GLU A 4 11.37 7.48 -2.77
C GLU A 4 10.49 6.43 -3.46
N LEU A 5 9.26 6.83 -3.80
CA LEU A 5 8.35 6.07 -4.67
C LEU A 5 8.20 4.58 -4.27
N TRP A 6 8.88 3.70 -4.99
CA TRP A 6 8.77 2.24 -4.89
C TRP A 6 9.74 1.62 -3.88
N GLU A 7 10.58 2.43 -3.24
CA GLU A 7 11.54 1.94 -2.26
C GLU A 7 10.84 1.47 -0.97
N GLY A 8 11.00 0.17 -0.69
CA GLY A 8 10.62 -0.45 0.57
C GLY A 8 11.60 -0.13 1.69
N PHE A 9 11.17 -0.35 2.94
CA PHE A 9 11.93 0.02 4.13
C PHE A 9 11.69 -0.93 5.31
N ILE A 10 12.59 -0.80 6.30
CA ILE A 10 12.43 -1.28 7.66
C ILE A 10 12.50 -0.03 8.53
N HIS A 11 11.43 0.30 9.25
CA HIS A 11 11.31 1.53 10.00
C HIS A 11 11.02 1.21 11.47
N LEU A 12 11.90 1.65 12.38
CA LEU A 12 11.62 1.65 13.81
C LEU A 12 10.62 2.76 14.10
N HIS A 13 9.40 2.40 14.45
CA HIS A 13 8.31 3.37 14.61
C HIS A 13 7.99 3.68 16.07
N ASP A 14 8.25 2.74 16.98
CA ASP A 14 8.19 2.96 18.41
C ASP A 14 9.28 2.17 19.14
N MET A 15 9.73 2.70 20.27
CA MET A 15 10.73 2.06 21.12
C MET A 15 10.54 2.50 22.57
N LYS A 16 10.47 1.53 23.48
CA LYS A 16 10.40 1.76 24.92
C LYS A 16 11.23 0.72 25.66
N GLY A 17 11.83 1.09 26.78
CA GLY A 17 12.61 0.15 27.58
C GLY A 17 13.49 0.82 28.63
N ASP A 18 14.10 -0.04 29.44
CA ASP A 18 15.10 0.29 30.44
C ASP A 18 16.28 -0.70 30.38
N VAL A 19 17.02 -0.84 31.48
CA VAL A 19 18.19 -1.73 31.56
C VAL A 19 17.78 -3.21 31.59
N GLU A 20 16.59 -3.53 32.10
CA GLU A 20 16.12 -4.91 32.26
C GLU A 20 15.41 -5.40 30.99
N ASN A 21 14.53 -4.57 30.40
CA ASN A 21 13.73 -4.96 29.24
C ASN A 21 13.55 -3.81 28.24
N ALA A 22 13.52 -4.14 26.94
CA ALA A 22 13.19 -3.20 25.87
C ALA A 22 12.30 -3.84 24.80
N GLU A 23 11.39 -3.05 24.25
CA GLU A 23 10.49 -3.41 23.16
C GLU A 23 10.66 -2.40 22.02
N LEU A 24 10.84 -2.92 20.81
CA LEU A 24 11.00 -2.13 19.59
C LEU A 24 9.95 -2.59 18.59
N GLU A 25 9.15 -1.64 18.11
CA GLU A 25 8.13 -1.94 17.12
C GLU A 25 8.55 -1.45 15.73
N TYR A 26 8.63 -2.38 14.79
CA TYR A 26 9.08 -2.11 13.42
C TYR A 26 7.96 -2.24 12.40
N ILE A 27 8.00 -1.38 11.39
CA ILE A 27 7.19 -1.49 10.17
C ILE A 27 8.10 -1.95 9.03
N ILE A 28 7.71 -3.03 8.35
CA ILE A 28 8.38 -3.52 7.14
C ILE A 28 7.44 -3.30 5.95
N ARG A 29 7.90 -2.58 4.93
CA ARG A 29 7.14 -2.37 3.70
C ARG A 29 7.99 -2.64 2.48
N ASP A 30 7.38 -3.26 1.47
CA ASP A 30 7.92 -3.31 0.12
C ASP A 30 6.77 -3.56 -0.86
N HIS A 31 6.88 -2.99 -2.06
CA HIS A 31 5.92 -3.26 -3.14
C HIS A 31 6.14 -4.63 -3.78
N ASP A 32 7.36 -5.16 -3.67
CA ASP A 32 7.77 -6.46 -4.17
C ASP A 32 7.77 -7.50 -3.04
N TYR A 33 7.04 -8.60 -3.25
CA TYR A 33 6.87 -9.65 -2.25
C TYR A 33 8.18 -10.36 -1.88
N GLN A 34 9.09 -10.57 -2.84
CA GLN A 34 10.38 -11.21 -2.57
C GLN A 34 11.27 -10.30 -1.74
N LYS A 35 11.30 -9.00 -2.05
CA LYS A 35 12.04 -8.01 -1.24
C LYS A 35 11.45 -7.84 0.15
N LEU A 36 10.12 -7.90 0.28
CA LEU A 36 9.44 -7.90 1.60
C LEU A 36 9.88 -9.13 2.42
N THR A 37 9.87 -10.30 1.80
CA THR A 37 10.30 -11.56 2.45
C THR A 37 11.77 -11.50 2.86
N ALA A 38 12.65 -11.00 1.99
CA ALA A 38 14.07 -10.84 2.31
C ALA A 38 14.30 -9.87 3.48
N LYS A 39 13.50 -8.80 3.61
CA LYS A 39 13.55 -7.89 4.77
C LYS A 39 13.11 -8.58 6.06
N LYS A 40 12.06 -9.43 6.03
CA LYS A 40 11.64 -10.24 7.18
C LYS A 40 12.76 -11.20 7.61
N GLU A 41 13.37 -11.90 6.65
CA GLU A 41 14.49 -12.79 6.92
C GLU A 41 15.70 -12.06 7.52
N LEU A 42 15.97 -10.83 7.08
CA LEU A 42 17.02 -10.00 7.66
C LEU A 42 16.76 -9.70 9.14
N MET A 43 15.52 -9.37 9.51
CA MET A 43 15.13 -9.14 10.91
C MET A 43 15.29 -10.40 11.77
N LEU A 44 14.90 -11.56 11.23
CA LEU A 44 15.09 -12.85 11.91
C LEU A 44 16.58 -13.16 12.12
N LYS A 45 17.41 -12.96 11.10
CA LYS A 45 18.87 -13.13 11.19
C LYS A 45 19.52 -12.17 12.19
N ALA A 46 19.00 -10.95 12.31
CA ALA A 46 19.47 -10.00 13.32
C ALA A 46 19.16 -10.50 14.75
N ALA A 47 17.95 -11.04 14.99
CA ALA A 47 17.61 -11.65 16.27
C ALA A 47 18.49 -12.88 16.58
N GLU A 48 18.73 -13.75 15.59
CA GLU A 48 19.62 -14.91 15.72
C GLU A 48 21.05 -14.51 16.10
N PHE A 49 21.58 -13.47 15.44
CA PHE A 49 22.91 -12.95 15.75
C PHE A 49 23.02 -12.45 17.20
N ILE A 50 22.01 -11.71 17.67
CA ILE A 50 21.97 -11.20 19.05
C ILE A 50 21.89 -12.35 20.06
N ASN A 51 21.03 -13.33 19.82
CA ASN A 51 20.90 -14.52 20.67
C ASN A 51 22.18 -15.37 20.69
N THR A 52 22.88 -15.50 19.55
CA THR A 52 24.18 -16.19 19.51
C THR A 52 25.22 -15.50 20.38
N LYS A 53 25.21 -14.16 20.41
CA LYS A 53 26.19 -13.37 21.15
C LYS A 53 25.90 -13.28 22.65
N TYR A 54 24.64 -13.14 23.04
CA TYR A 54 24.25 -12.82 24.42
C TYR A 54 23.48 -13.94 25.13
N GLY A 55 23.17 -15.04 24.44
CA GLY A 55 22.45 -16.19 24.99
C GLY A 55 21.06 -16.35 24.38
N GLU A 56 20.60 -17.61 24.33
CA GLU A 56 19.26 -17.93 23.84
C GLU A 56 18.20 -17.22 24.70
N GLY A 57 17.24 -16.56 24.05
CA GLY A 57 16.17 -15.81 24.72
C GLY A 57 16.52 -14.35 25.05
N ALA A 58 17.70 -13.84 24.67
CA ALA A 58 18.04 -12.43 24.83
C ALA A 58 17.13 -11.50 23.99
N VAL A 59 16.68 -11.96 22.82
CA VAL A 59 15.70 -11.28 21.96
C VAL A 59 14.70 -12.29 21.40
N SER A 60 13.42 -11.93 21.44
CA SER A 60 12.33 -12.57 20.69
C SER A 60 11.74 -11.61 19.67
N ILE A 61 11.33 -12.11 18.51
CA ILE A 61 10.70 -11.31 17.46
C ILE A 61 9.39 -11.97 16.99
N GLU A 62 8.34 -11.18 16.87
CA GLU A 62 7.07 -11.57 16.25
C GLU A 62 6.86 -10.73 14.98
N ILE A 63 6.56 -11.39 13.86
CA ILE A 63 6.29 -10.71 12.57
C ILE A 63 4.87 -11.05 12.14
N LYS A 64 4.02 -10.04 12.04
CA LYS A 64 2.63 -10.17 11.60
C LYS A 64 2.39 -9.44 10.27
N ASP A 65 1.81 -10.16 9.32
CA ASP A 65 1.39 -9.55 8.05
C ASP A 65 0.17 -8.65 8.24
N SER A 66 0.26 -7.43 7.70
CA SER A 66 -0.81 -6.41 7.83
C SER A 66 -1.69 -6.34 6.59
N TYR A 67 -1.10 -6.08 5.42
CA TYR A 67 -1.78 -6.07 4.12
C TYR A 67 -0.76 -6.35 3.02
N ARG A 68 -1.24 -6.70 1.82
CA ARG A 68 -0.42 -7.03 0.66
C ARG A 68 -0.69 -6.09 -0.50
N ASN A 69 0.24 -6.02 -1.45
CA ASN A 69 0.09 -5.23 -2.66
C ASN A 69 -0.99 -5.83 -3.55
N MET A 70 -2.08 -5.08 -3.78
CA MET A 70 -3.21 -5.54 -4.59
C MET A 70 -2.88 -5.77 -6.06
N LYS A 71 -1.74 -5.26 -6.54
CA LYS A 71 -1.25 -5.50 -7.91
C LYS A 71 -1.21 -6.99 -8.25
N GLU A 72 -0.87 -7.85 -7.28
CA GLU A 72 -0.87 -9.30 -7.49
C GLU A 72 -2.24 -9.88 -7.87
N VAL A 73 -3.32 -9.26 -7.37
CA VAL A 73 -4.71 -9.64 -7.69
C VAL A 73 -5.14 -8.98 -9.00
N LEU A 74 -4.87 -7.68 -9.16
CA LEU A 74 -5.24 -6.92 -10.35
C LEU A 74 -4.53 -7.40 -11.62
N ASP A 75 -3.33 -7.97 -11.52
CA ASP A 75 -2.64 -8.58 -12.66
C ASP A 75 -3.30 -9.89 -13.12
N LYS A 76 -4.01 -10.59 -12.21
CA LYS A 76 -4.74 -11.82 -12.53
C LYS A 76 -6.12 -11.54 -13.10
N ASP A 77 -6.80 -10.53 -12.56
CA ASP A 77 -8.06 -10.01 -13.08
C ASP A 77 -7.96 -8.49 -13.32
N PRO A 78 -7.51 -8.09 -14.53
CA PRO A 78 -7.33 -6.68 -14.86
C PRO A 78 -8.63 -6.00 -15.29
N THR A 79 -9.77 -6.69 -15.28
CA THR A 79 -11.03 -6.22 -15.88
C THR A 79 -11.43 -4.84 -15.38
N ALA A 80 -11.44 -4.64 -14.05
CA ALA A 80 -11.79 -3.36 -13.45
C ALA A 80 -10.81 -2.23 -13.84
N VAL A 81 -9.51 -2.55 -13.90
CA VAL A 81 -8.47 -1.59 -14.28
C VAL A 81 -8.59 -1.19 -15.75
N VAL A 82 -8.81 -2.15 -16.64
CA VAL A 82 -8.95 -1.92 -18.08
C VAL A 82 -10.17 -1.05 -18.37
N ILE A 83 -11.31 -1.34 -17.74
CA ILE A 83 -12.53 -0.56 -17.91
C ILE A 83 -12.33 0.87 -17.40
N ALA A 84 -11.74 1.04 -16.21
CA ALA A 84 -11.47 2.37 -15.66
C ALA A 84 -10.54 3.21 -16.57
N LYS A 85 -9.46 2.60 -17.09
CA LYS A 85 -8.54 3.26 -18.02
C LYS A 85 -9.25 3.67 -19.31
N LYS A 86 -9.98 2.75 -19.94
CA LYS A 86 -10.77 3.05 -21.14
C LYS A 86 -11.75 4.21 -20.92
N SER A 87 -12.45 4.22 -19.78
CA SER A 87 -13.38 5.28 -19.43
C SER A 87 -12.70 6.65 -19.27
N MET A 88 -11.50 6.70 -18.66
CA MET A 88 -10.71 7.92 -18.55
C MET A 88 -10.18 8.40 -19.91
N GLU A 89 -9.69 7.48 -20.75
CA GLU A 89 -9.21 7.79 -22.12
C GLU A 89 -10.32 8.39 -23.00
N GLU A 90 -11.53 7.82 -22.96
CA GLU A 90 -12.68 8.31 -23.74
C GLU A 90 -13.19 9.69 -23.27
N LEU A 91 -12.84 10.10 -22.05
CA LEU A 91 -13.08 11.44 -21.52
C LEU A 91 -11.92 12.41 -21.80
N GLY A 92 -10.84 11.96 -22.44
CA GLY A 92 -9.65 12.76 -22.70
C GLY A 92 -8.81 13.07 -21.46
N ILE A 93 -8.96 12.28 -20.38
CA ILE A 93 -8.22 12.46 -19.14
C ILE A 93 -6.84 11.81 -19.27
N ASN A 94 -5.77 12.55 -18.93
CA ASN A 94 -4.43 11.99 -18.84
C ASN A 94 -4.32 11.06 -17.63
N ILE A 95 -4.08 9.77 -17.87
CA ILE A 95 -4.02 8.77 -16.80
C ILE A 95 -2.67 8.86 -16.09
N LEU A 96 -2.70 9.24 -14.82
CA LEU A 96 -1.56 9.14 -13.92
C LEU A 96 -1.68 7.87 -13.06
N GLN A 97 -0.66 7.02 -13.10
CA GLN A 97 -0.61 5.78 -12.30
C GLN A 97 0.50 5.87 -11.27
N GLU A 98 0.13 6.13 -10.02
CA GLU A 98 1.07 6.27 -8.90
C GLU A 98 0.98 5.11 -7.90
N PRO A 99 2.11 4.68 -7.29
CA PRO A 99 2.07 3.68 -6.23
C PRO A 99 1.44 4.24 -4.95
N ILE A 100 0.54 3.47 -4.36
CA ILE A 100 0.04 3.73 -3.01
C ILE A 100 1.10 3.28 -2.00
N ARG A 101 1.73 4.22 -1.29
CA ARG A 101 2.73 3.93 -0.23
C ARG A 101 2.08 3.60 1.12
N GLY A 102 1.03 2.79 1.10
CA GLY A 102 0.12 2.54 2.21
C GLY A 102 -0.83 1.38 1.94
N GLY A 103 -1.73 1.14 2.88
CA GLY A 103 -2.85 0.21 2.70
C GLY A 103 -4.09 0.98 2.26
N THR A 104 -4.97 0.31 1.53
CA THR A 104 -6.34 0.78 1.26
C THR A 104 -7.31 -0.36 1.49
N ASP A 105 -8.58 -0.03 1.71
CA ASP A 105 -9.64 -1.04 1.77
C ASP A 105 -9.71 -1.84 0.47
N GLY A 106 -9.52 -1.18 -0.68
CA GLY A 106 -9.45 -1.85 -1.99
C GLY A 106 -8.37 -2.93 -2.06
N ALA A 107 -7.24 -2.75 -1.37
CA ALA A 107 -6.21 -3.78 -1.28
C ALA A 107 -6.68 -5.00 -0.49
N GLN A 108 -7.33 -4.81 0.66
CA GLN A 108 -7.91 -5.92 1.43
C GLN A 108 -9.02 -6.63 0.66
N LEU A 109 -9.97 -5.86 0.09
CA LEU A 109 -11.07 -6.38 -0.72
C LEU A 109 -10.57 -7.21 -1.91
N SER A 110 -9.48 -6.79 -2.55
CA SER A 110 -8.86 -7.54 -3.64
C SER A 110 -8.44 -8.95 -3.19
N PHE A 111 -7.84 -9.09 -2.01
CA PHE A 111 -7.49 -10.40 -1.46
C PHE A 111 -8.69 -11.19 -0.91
N MET A 112 -9.83 -10.52 -0.69
CA MET A 112 -11.12 -11.16 -0.34
C MET A 112 -11.92 -11.62 -1.56
N GLY A 113 -11.38 -11.47 -2.78
CA GLY A 113 -12.02 -11.91 -4.03
C GLY A 113 -12.75 -10.81 -4.78
N LEU A 114 -12.58 -9.53 -4.41
CA LEU A 114 -13.16 -8.38 -5.11
C LEU A 114 -12.03 -7.46 -5.62
N PRO A 115 -11.50 -7.67 -6.84
CA PRO A 115 -10.51 -6.79 -7.46
C PRO A 115 -10.96 -5.32 -7.47
N CYS A 116 -10.29 -4.47 -6.67
CA CYS A 116 -10.80 -3.15 -6.33
C CYS A 116 -9.71 -2.07 -6.47
N PRO A 117 -9.48 -1.53 -7.68
CA PRO A 117 -8.56 -0.41 -7.88
C PRO A 117 -9.12 0.89 -7.29
N ASN A 118 -8.24 1.86 -7.04
CA ASN A 118 -8.62 3.19 -6.55
C ASN A 118 -8.71 4.21 -7.70
N ILE A 119 -9.64 5.17 -7.61
CA ILE A 119 -9.84 6.25 -8.58
C ILE A 119 -9.71 7.60 -7.85
N GLY A 120 -9.12 8.60 -8.50
CA GLY A 120 -8.98 9.95 -7.95
C GLY A 120 -10.33 10.63 -7.68
N CYS A 121 -10.38 11.49 -6.66
CA CYS A 121 -11.59 12.17 -6.19
C CYS A 121 -11.54 13.71 -6.29
N GLY A 122 -10.51 14.29 -6.91
CA GLY A 122 -10.32 15.75 -7.00
C GLY A 122 -9.91 16.43 -5.69
N GLY A 123 -9.47 15.64 -4.70
CA GLY A 123 -8.98 16.11 -3.41
C GLY A 123 -7.45 16.12 -3.32
N GLY A 124 -6.92 16.99 -2.46
CA GLY A 124 -5.49 17.10 -2.18
C GLY A 124 -5.20 17.43 -0.72
N ASN A 125 -3.94 17.24 -0.30
CA ASN A 125 -3.44 17.51 1.06
C ASN A 125 -4.22 16.81 2.19
N PHE A 126 -4.66 15.56 1.95
CA PHE A 126 -5.44 14.78 2.92
C PHE A 126 -4.82 14.72 4.32
N HIS A 127 -5.68 14.67 5.35
CA HIS A 127 -5.30 14.54 6.76
C HIS A 127 -4.56 15.74 7.36
N GLY A 128 -4.88 16.95 6.89
CA GLY A 128 -4.25 18.17 7.37
C GLY A 128 -5.13 19.40 7.26
N ARG A 129 -4.70 20.49 7.93
CA ARG A 129 -5.41 21.78 7.89
C ARG A 129 -5.47 22.43 6.49
N PHE A 130 -4.68 21.93 5.55
CA PHE A 130 -4.60 22.42 4.18
C PHE A 130 -5.28 21.47 3.19
N GLU A 131 -6.04 20.49 3.68
CA GLU A 131 -6.87 19.61 2.86
C GLU A 131 -7.89 20.42 2.05
N TYR A 132 -8.03 20.08 0.78
CA TYR A 132 -8.91 20.79 -0.15
C TYR A 132 -9.51 19.85 -1.20
N CYS A 133 -10.53 20.34 -1.90
CA CYS A 133 -11.13 19.68 -3.05
C CYS A 133 -11.39 20.71 -4.16
N VAL A 134 -11.04 20.37 -5.39
CA VAL A 134 -11.26 21.20 -6.58
C VAL A 134 -12.58 20.76 -7.22
N ILE A 135 -13.54 21.68 -7.33
CA ILE A 135 -14.89 21.38 -7.84
C ILE A 135 -14.82 20.80 -9.26
N ASP A 136 -14.01 21.40 -10.14
CA ASP A 136 -13.86 20.93 -11.52
C ASP A 136 -13.31 19.50 -11.60
N GLU A 137 -12.38 19.13 -10.71
CA GLU A 137 -11.85 17.76 -10.63
C GLU A 137 -12.86 16.78 -10.02
N LEU A 138 -13.66 17.22 -9.04
CA LEU A 138 -14.74 16.43 -8.48
C LEU A 138 -15.82 16.12 -9.54
N GLU A 139 -16.17 17.11 -10.38
CA GLU A 139 -17.07 16.90 -11.51
C GLU A 139 -16.49 15.89 -12.52
N LEU A 140 -15.19 15.94 -12.79
CA LEU A 140 -14.50 14.94 -13.60
C LEU A 140 -14.58 13.53 -12.98
N SER A 141 -14.38 13.40 -11.66
CA SER A 141 -14.55 12.11 -10.97
C SER A 141 -15.97 11.55 -11.15
N VAL A 142 -17.01 12.40 -11.10
CA VAL A 142 -18.40 11.98 -11.39
C VAL A 142 -18.52 11.49 -12.84
N GLN A 143 -17.96 12.21 -13.80
CA GLN A 143 -17.98 11.81 -15.22
C GLN A 143 -17.29 10.46 -15.43
N VAL A 144 -16.15 10.22 -14.78
CA VAL A 144 -15.42 8.94 -14.81
C VAL A 144 -16.30 7.81 -14.30
N ILE A 145 -16.94 7.98 -13.14
CA ILE A 145 -17.83 6.94 -12.57
C ILE A 145 -18.98 6.62 -13.53
N LEU A 146 -19.65 7.65 -14.06
CA LEU A 146 -20.75 7.45 -15.03
C LEU A 146 -20.26 6.77 -16.31
N LYS A 147 -19.06 7.09 -16.77
CA LYS A 147 -18.46 6.49 -17.96
C LYS A 147 -18.07 5.03 -17.73
N ILE A 148 -17.57 4.69 -16.54
CA ILE A 148 -17.33 3.31 -16.12
C ILE A 148 -18.64 2.51 -16.13
N ILE A 149 -19.70 3.03 -15.50
CA ILE A 149 -21.01 2.36 -15.47
C ILE A 149 -21.51 2.06 -16.90
N ARG A 150 -21.41 3.03 -17.81
CA ARG A 150 -21.78 2.84 -19.22
C ARG A 150 -20.92 1.78 -19.90
N ASN A 151 -19.60 1.86 -19.76
CA ASN A 151 -18.68 0.92 -20.39
C ASN A 151 -18.81 -0.50 -19.83
N VAL A 152 -19.20 -0.67 -18.56
CA VAL A 152 -19.54 -1.98 -17.98
C VAL A 152 -20.82 -2.53 -18.59
N ALA A 153 -21.83 -1.70 -18.85
CA ALA A 153 -23.11 -2.14 -19.42
C ALA A 153 -23.04 -2.51 -20.91
N GLU A 154 -21.98 -2.09 -21.61
CA GLU A 154 -21.69 -2.44 -23.01
C GLU A 154 -20.87 -3.73 -23.17
N VAL A 155 -20.38 -4.31 -22.07
CA VAL A 155 -19.65 -5.59 -22.01
C VAL A 155 -20.62 -6.73 -21.79
#